data_AF-A0A969P1R5-F1
#
_entry.id   AF-A0A969P1R5-F1
#
_cell.length_a   1.000
_cell.length_b   1.000
_cell.length_c   1.000
_cell.angle_alpha   90.00
_cell.angle_beta   90.00
_cell.angle_gamma   90.00
#
_symmetry.space_group_name_H-M   'P 1'
#
loop_
_entity.id
_entity.type
_entity.pdbx_description
1 polymer ?
#
loop_
_entity_poly.entity_id
_entity_poly.type
_entity_poly.pdbx_seq_one_letter_code
_entity_poly.pdbx_strand_id
1 'polypeptide(L)'
;MTVDDLLAASRRLTLAEQSRLLAALAQQIAAAVAAEQVATTEADAAPDSWAQILQLADQHGVATGIGDLAHQHDHYLYGTPRRGEGE
;
A
#
# COMPACT_ATOMS: atom_id res chain seq x y z
N MET A 1 -3.82 -38.64 2.80
CA MET A 1 -2.47 -38.11 3.09
C MET A 1 -2.60 -37.14 4.24
N THR A 2 -2.25 -37.58 5.44
CA THR A 2 -2.30 -36.77 6.67
C THR A 2 -0.95 -36.07 6.91
N VAL A 3 -0.91 -35.11 7.84
CA VAL A 3 0.35 -34.47 8.26
C VAL A 3 1.34 -35.51 8.82
N ASP A 4 0.83 -36.56 9.46
CA ASP A 4 1.63 -37.68 9.96
C ASP A 4 2.22 -38.54 8.83
N ASP A 5 1.50 -38.74 7.72
CA ASP A 5 2.04 -39.43 6.53
C ASP A 5 3.22 -38.64 5.93
N LEU A 6 3.13 -37.31 5.94
CA LEU A 6 4.15 -36.39 5.45
C LEU A 6 5.40 -36.38 6.35
N LEU A 7 5.21 -36.42 7.68
CA LEU A 7 6.28 -36.55 8.66
C LEU A 7 6.98 -37.92 8.56
N ALA A 8 6.22 -38.99 8.35
CA ALA A 8 6.77 -40.35 8.17
C ALA A 8 7.54 -40.52 6.85
N ALA A 9 7.15 -39.78 5.79
CA ALA A 9 7.90 -39.72 4.53
C ALA A 9 9.18 -38.87 4.68
N SER A 10 9.10 -37.76 5.39
CA SER A 10 10.25 -36.86 5.69
C SER A 10 11.38 -37.60 6.42
N ARG A 11 11.03 -38.45 7.40
CA ARG A 11 12.01 -39.24 8.16
C ARG A 11 12.75 -40.31 7.34
N ARG A 12 12.30 -40.61 6.12
CA ARG A 12 12.95 -41.56 5.19
C ARG A 12 13.95 -40.90 4.24
N LEU A 13 14.02 -39.57 4.25
CA LEU A 13 14.95 -38.81 3.42
C LEU A 13 16.33 -38.73 4.06
N THR A 14 17.35 -38.83 3.23
CA THR A 14 18.72 -38.56 3.64
C THR A 14 18.92 -37.07 3.96
N LEU A 15 19.93 -36.75 4.76
CA LEU A 15 20.25 -35.37 5.12
C LEU A 15 20.54 -34.48 3.88
N ALA A 16 21.11 -35.07 2.83
CA ALA A 16 21.35 -34.39 1.56
C ALA A 16 20.05 -34.05 0.81
N GLU A 17 19.06 -34.94 0.83
CA GLU A 17 17.75 -34.69 0.23
C GLU A 17 16.96 -33.66 1.03
N GLN A 18 17.00 -33.73 2.36
CA GLN A 18 16.40 -32.73 3.24
C GLN A 18 17.01 -31.33 2.98
N SER A 19 18.34 -31.25 2.83
CA SER A 19 19.02 -29.99 2.51
C SER A 19 18.60 -29.41 1.16
N ARG A 20 18.45 -30.25 0.13
CA ARG A 20 17.99 -29.80 -1.21
C ARG A 20 16.56 -29.28 -1.17
N LEU A 21 15.67 -29.95 -0.42
CA LEU A 21 14.28 -29.51 -0.29
C LEU A 21 14.18 -28.17 0.45
N LEU A 22 14.95 -27.98 1.52
CA LEU A 22 15.00 -26.70 2.23
C LEU A 22 15.55 -25.57 1.35
N ALA A 23 16.59 -25.83 0.57
CA ALA A 23 17.13 -24.86 -0.37
C ALA A 23 16.11 -24.47 -1.46
N ALA A 24 15.39 -25.46 -2.01
CA ALA A 24 14.35 -25.22 -3.00
C ALA A 24 13.18 -24.40 -2.41
N LEU A 25 12.76 -24.69 -1.18
CA LEU A 25 11.72 -23.93 -0.49
C LEU A 25 12.16 -22.49 -0.22
N ALA A 26 13.40 -22.29 0.23
CA ALA A 26 13.96 -20.96 0.46
C ALA A 26 13.98 -20.12 -0.84
N GLN A 27 14.34 -20.74 -1.96
CA GLN A 27 14.33 -20.08 -3.27
C GLN A 27 12.92 -19.69 -3.70
N GLN A 28 11.91 -20.54 -3.46
CA GLN A 28 10.51 -20.24 -3.77
C GLN A 28 9.97 -19.09 -2.93
N ILE A 29 10.29 -19.05 -1.64
CA ILE A 29 9.90 -17.96 -0.74
C ILE A 29 10.55 -16.64 -1.19
N ALA A 30 11.85 -16.66 -1.52
CA ALA A 30 12.55 -15.47 -2.00
C ALA A 30 11.95 -14.92 -3.31
N ALA A 31 11.56 -15.82 -4.24
CA ALA A 31 10.90 -15.43 -5.48
C ALA A 31 9.50 -14.82 -5.24
N ALA A 32 8.72 -15.37 -4.31
CA ALA A 32 7.41 -14.83 -3.96
C ALA A 32 7.51 -13.43 -3.34
N VAL A 33 8.46 -13.23 -2.41
CA VAL A 33 8.72 -11.92 -1.80
C VAL A 33 9.17 -10.88 -2.84
N ALA A 34 10.04 -11.27 -3.78
CA ALA A 34 10.48 -10.37 -4.84
C ALA A 34 9.34 -9.98 -5.79
N ALA A 35 8.44 -10.92 -6.13
CA ALA A 35 7.29 -10.65 -6.98
C ALA A 35 6.31 -9.65 -6.33
N GLU A 36 6.10 -9.75 -5.01
CA GLU A 36 5.24 -8.82 -4.26
C GLU A 36 5.84 -7.40 -4.18
N GLN A 37 7.16 -7.29 -4.06
CA GLN A 37 7.86 -6.00 -4.11
C GLN A 37 7.76 -5.32 -5.49
N VAL A 38 7.80 -6.10 -6.58
CA VAL A 38 7.61 -5.57 -7.94
C VAL A 38 6.18 -5.06 -8.15
N ALA A 39 5.17 -5.79 -7.66
CA ALA A 39 3.77 -5.35 -7.75
C ALA A 39 3.49 -4.03 -7.01
N THR A 40 4.26 -3.73 -5.95
CA THR A 40 4.16 -2.46 -5.21
C THR A 40 4.88 -1.31 -5.94
N THR A 41 5.92 -1.62 -6.73
CA THR A 41 6.73 -0.62 -7.45
C THR A 41 6.04 -0.15 -8.74
N GLU A 42 5.24 -0.98 -9.38
CA GLU A 42 4.47 -0.59 -10.58
C GLU A 42 3.35 0.43 -10.27
N ALA A 43 2.89 0.51 -9.01
CA ALA A 43 1.92 1.51 -8.58
C ALA A 43 2.49 2.95 -8.58
N ASP A 44 3.82 3.10 -8.47
CA ASP A 44 4.53 4.39 -8.51
C ASP A 44 4.80 4.91 -9.93
N ALA A 45 4.55 4.09 -10.96
CA ALA A 45 4.69 4.49 -12.36
C ALA A 45 3.40 5.11 -12.93
N ALA A 46 2.32 5.16 -12.15
CA ALA A 46 1.10 5.85 -12.56
C ALA A 46 1.38 7.37 -12.60
N PRO A 47 1.04 8.08 -13.69
CA PRO A 47 1.13 9.53 -13.70
C PRO A 47 0.33 10.07 -12.52
N ASP A 48 0.97 10.86 -11.67
CA ASP A 48 0.42 11.37 -10.40
C ASP A 48 -1.02 11.82 -10.62
N SER A 49 -1.96 10.96 -10.20
CA SER A 49 -3.38 11.14 -10.47
C SER A 49 -3.88 12.40 -9.78
N TRP A 50 -3.21 12.79 -8.69
CA TRP A 50 -3.45 14.03 -8.01
C TRP A 50 -3.03 15.25 -8.85
N ALA A 51 -1.87 15.18 -9.51
CA ALA A 51 -1.43 16.25 -10.40
C ALA A 51 -2.41 16.47 -11.57
N GLN A 52 -2.98 15.40 -12.12
CA GLN A 52 -4.01 15.50 -13.17
C GLN A 52 -5.30 16.17 -12.66
N ILE A 53 -5.73 15.83 -11.44
CA ILE A 53 -6.91 16.44 -10.81
C ILE A 53 -6.67 17.94 -10.58
N LEU A 54 -5.50 18.32 -10.06
CA LEU A 54 -5.15 19.72 -9.84
C LEU A 54 -5.11 20.50 -11.17
N GLN A 55 -4.57 19.89 -12.22
CA GLN A 55 -4.56 20.49 -13.55
C GLN A 55 -5.97 20.71 -14.11
N LEU A 56 -6.88 19.74 -13.94
CA LEU A 56 -8.28 19.90 -14.35
C LEU A 56 -9.00 20.98 -13.54
N ALA A 57 -8.74 21.05 -12.24
CA ALA A 57 -9.30 22.08 -11.37
C ALA A 57 -8.82 23.49 -11.76
N ASP A 58 -7.56 23.63 -12.18
CA ASP A 58 -7.01 24.91 -12.67
C ASP A 58 -7.60 25.29 -14.04
N GLN A 59 -7.71 24.32 -14.96
CA GLN A 59 -8.25 24.55 -16.30
C GLN A 59 -9.74 24.93 -16.33
N HIS A 60 -10.53 24.40 -15.39
CA HIS A 60 -11.98 24.60 -15.34
C HIS A 60 -12.45 25.43 -14.15
N GLY A 61 -11.53 25.86 -13.29
CA GLY A 61 -11.82 26.71 -12.14
C GLY A 61 -12.42 28.04 -12.59
N VAL A 62 -13.45 28.48 -11.86
CA VAL A 62 -14.06 29.80 -12.06
C VAL A 62 -13.79 30.64 -10.81
N ALA A 63 -13.42 31.91 -11.00
CA ALA A 63 -13.26 32.84 -9.89
C ALA A 63 -14.63 33.11 -9.24
N THR A 64 -14.91 32.41 -8.13
CA THR A 64 -16.17 32.54 -7.37
C THR A 64 -16.14 33.69 -6.36
N GLY A 65 -14.95 34.24 -6.07
CA GLY A 65 -14.75 35.19 -4.97
C GLY A 65 -14.78 34.55 -3.58
N ILE A 66 -14.90 33.22 -3.49
CA ILE A 66 -14.82 32.48 -2.22
C ILE A 66 -13.34 32.35 -1.86
N GLY A 67 -12.96 32.92 -0.71
CA GLY A 67 -11.60 32.79 -0.18
C GLY A 67 -11.33 31.40 0.39
N ASP A 68 -10.06 31.12 0.71
CA ASP A 68 -9.66 29.86 1.32
C ASP A 68 -10.28 29.69 2.73
N LEU A 69 -11.06 28.63 2.90
CA LEU A 69 -11.74 28.28 4.16
C LEU A 69 -11.00 27.21 4.96
N ALA A 70 -9.78 26.82 4.58
CA ALA A 70 -9.00 25.81 5.30
C ALA A 70 -8.79 26.15 6.79
N HIS A 71 -8.71 27.44 7.11
CA HIS A 71 -8.63 27.95 8.48
C HIS A 71 -9.87 27.68 9.34
N GLN A 72 -11.00 27.27 8.73
CA GLN A 72 -12.23 26.88 9.42
C GLN A 72 -12.27 25.38 9.76
N HIS A 73 -11.31 24.57 9.28
CA HIS A 73 -11.28 23.14 9.59
C HIS A 73 -11.09 22.86 11.08
N ASP A 74 -10.35 23.71 11.80
CA ASP A 74 -10.16 23.60 13.25
C ASP A 74 -11.49 23.57 14.01
N HIS A 75 -12.50 24.30 13.54
CA HIS A 75 -13.85 24.31 14.13
C HIS A 75 -14.50 22.92 14.05
N TYR A 76 -14.45 22.28 12.89
CA TYR A 76 -15.07 20.97 12.69
C TYR A 76 -14.28 19.82 13.32
N LEU A 77 -12.96 19.96 13.41
CA LEU A 77 -12.08 18.95 13.98
C LEU A 77 -11.99 19.02 15.51
N TYR A 78 -11.98 20.23 16.07
CA TYR A 78 -11.66 20.46 17.48
C TYR A 78 -12.74 21.26 18.22
N GLY A 79 -13.82 21.67 17.56
CA GLY A 79 -14.89 22.45 18.18
C GLY A 79 -14.48 23.88 18.54
N THR A 80 -13.38 24.40 18.01
CA THR A 80 -12.95 25.78 18.25
C THR A 80 -13.96 26.77 17.68
N PRO A 81 -14.14 27.99 18.24
CA PRO A 81 -15.05 28.98 17.68
C PRO A 81 -14.83 29.22 16.19
N ARG A 82 -15.92 29.37 15.42
CA ARG A 82 -15.84 29.66 13.99
C ARG A 82 -15.21 31.04 13.79
N ARG A 83 -14.11 31.09 13.05
CA ARG A 83 -13.44 32.35 12.72
C ARG A 83 -14.28 33.10 11.69
N GLY A 84 -14.74 34.32 12.04
CA GLY A 84 -15.54 35.20 11.15
C GLY A 84 -17.00 35.43 11.56
N GLU A 85 -17.50 34.83 12.64
CA GLU A 85 -18.79 35.19 13.24
C GLU A 85 -18.54 36.08 14.47
N GLY A 86 -18.42 37.40 14.27
CA GLY A 86 -18.16 38.34 15.37
C GLY A 86 -17.64 39.73 14.99
N GLU A 87 -18.06 40.29 13.86
CA GLU A 87 -17.97 41.74 13.57
C GLU A 87 -19.36 42.30 13.27
#